data_AF-A0AAD5W310-F1
#
_entry.id   AF-A0AAD5W310-F1
#
_cell.length_a   1.000
_cell.length_b   1.000
_cell.length_c   1.000
_cell.angle_alpha   90.00
_cell.angle_beta   90.00
_cell.angle_gamma   90.00
#
_symmetry.space_group_name_H-M   'P 1'
#
loop_
_entity.id
_entity.type
_entity.pdbx_description
1 polymer ?
#
loop_
_entity_poly.entity_id
_entity_poly.type
_entity_poly.pdbx_seq_one_letter_code
_entity_poly.pdbx_strand_id
1 'polypeptide(L)'
;MVLEKMEGTTETFLSRKVTHVVIAVLAYFNNARRQATKDAGTIADHTVLCIIDEPAATIIVQSPDSGVSDASLLSIDDGNDFFETLTHTKCEELSVDNRVIDHLIKSYKKKVSTGVSKNLCALGRLKREVEKAKRTLPSQQPARIKIGPFEDGNDFSVTLAHFKFGKHNVDLFRKTMKPAEQVLKDLNVKKEDIDKVRRPNFYFISVTHCLVGGSTRIPKVQQLLEESFNGKEPSKRIHPGAAVAYGVAVRDGILSGAEGTANVVLIDVSPLTLGIEATGGVFTRLMIRAPRWNTEYVHLYRPAKGLSTLTRGIIS
;
A
#
# COMPACT_ATOMS: atom_id res chain seq x y z
N MET A 1 -1.21 12.21 18.45
CA MET A 1 -0.39 11.16 19.12
C MET A 1 0.68 10.51 18.24
N VAL A 2 0.39 9.84 17.12
CA VAL A 2 1.47 9.21 16.30
C VAL A 2 2.28 10.26 15.53
N LEU A 3 1.60 11.22 14.87
CA LEU A 3 2.25 12.29 14.13
C LEU A 3 3.10 13.18 15.06
N GLU A 4 2.55 13.62 16.20
CA GLU A 4 3.29 14.33 17.27
C GLU A 4 4.56 13.59 17.73
N LYS A 5 4.52 12.24 17.81
CA LYS A 5 5.72 11.47 18.18
C LYS A 5 6.78 11.51 17.07
N MET A 6 6.36 11.45 15.81
CA MET A 6 7.26 11.56 14.66
C MET A 6 7.84 12.97 14.56
N GLU A 7 7.01 14.00 14.76
CA GLU A 7 7.41 15.39 14.90
C GLU A 7 8.50 15.54 15.96
N GLY A 8 8.24 15.16 17.22
CA GLY A 8 9.23 15.32 18.29
C GLY A 8 10.55 14.59 18.02
N THR A 9 10.51 13.46 17.30
CA THR A 9 11.72 12.75 16.85
C THR A 9 12.49 13.58 15.80
N THR A 10 11.77 14.14 14.81
CA THR A 10 12.35 14.95 13.75
C THR A 10 12.86 16.30 14.26
N GLU A 11 12.13 16.98 15.15
CA GLU A 11 12.54 18.24 15.75
C GLU A 11 13.79 18.08 16.62
N THR A 12 13.88 16.98 17.37
CA THR A 12 15.10 16.64 18.11
C THR A 12 16.28 16.44 17.16
N PHE A 13 16.08 15.77 16.03
CA PHE A 13 17.13 15.51 15.04
C PHE A 13 17.57 16.79 14.32
N LEU A 14 16.63 17.63 13.88
CA LEU A 14 16.90 18.84 13.11
C LEU A 14 17.20 20.07 13.98
N SER A 15 16.97 19.98 15.29
CA SER A 15 17.05 21.09 16.24
C SER A 15 16.25 22.34 15.82
N ARG A 16 15.12 22.12 15.13
CA ARG A 16 14.23 23.17 14.63
C ARG A 16 12.79 22.69 14.63
N LYS A 17 11.85 23.64 14.72
CA LYS A 17 10.41 23.35 14.69
C LYS A 17 9.96 22.86 13.31
N VAL A 18 9.14 21.82 13.25
CA VAL A 18 8.51 21.32 12.02
C VAL A 18 7.10 21.89 11.90
N THR A 19 6.81 22.56 10.78
CA THR A 19 5.53 23.27 10.56
C THR A 19 4.73 22.72 9.39
N HIS A 20 5.43 22.19 8.38
CA HIS A 20 4.85 21.70 7.14
C HIS A 20 5.19 20.23 6.99
N VAL A 21 4.22 19.45 6.48
CA VAL A 21 4.39 18.00 6.31
C VAL A 21 3.73 17.51 5.03
N VAL A 22 4.33 16.48 4.43
CA VAL A 22 3.69 15.60 3.44
C VAL A 22 3.38 14.28 4.12
N ILE A 23 2.16 13.75 3.92
CA ILE A 23 1.72 12.51 4.56
C ILE A 23 1.40 11.47 3.48
N ALA A 24 1.94 10.26 3.61
CA ALA A 24 1.60 9.15 2.74
C ALA A 24 0.30 8.44 3.18
N VAL A 25 -0.49 8.00 2.21
CA VAL A 25 -1.69 7.19 2.42
C VAL A 25 -1.71 5.98 1.50
N LEU A 26 -2.47 4.95 1.88
CA LEU A 26 -2.69 3.81 1.01
C LEU A 26 -3.49 4.26 -0.21
N ALA A 27 -3.04 3.86 -1.40
CA ALA A 27 -3.61 4.36 -2.63
C ALA A 27 -5.11 4.04 -2.81
N TYR A 28 -5.59 2.95 -2.22
CA TYR A 28 -7.02 2.59 -2.22
C TYR A 28 -7.88 3.37 -1.20
N PHE A 29 -7.30 4.33 -0.45
CA PHE A 29 -8.08 5.17 0.46
C PHE A 29 -9.12 5.97 -0.33
N ASN A 30 -10.36 5.89 0.14
CA ASN A 30 -11.44 6.74 -0.34
C ASN A 30 -11.25 8.18 0.16
N ASN A 31 -12.04 9.11 -0.40
CA ASN A 31 -11.92 10.53 -0.07
C ASN A 31 -12.08 10.80 1.44
N ALA A 32 -13.03 10.12 2.10
CA ALA A 32 -13.25 10.28 3.54
C ALA A 32 -12.01 9.90 4.38
N ARG A 33 -11.31 8.82 4.03
CA ARG A 33 -10.08 8.41 4.74
C ARG A 33 -8.92 9.35 4.45
N ARG A 34 -8.78 9.83 3.22
CA ARG A 34 -7.76 10.83 2.85
C ARG A 34 -7.96 12.13 3.62
N GLN A 35 -9.21 12.60 3.68
CA GLN A 35 -9.56 13.79 4.45
C GLN A 35 -9.29 13.58 5.94
N ALA A 36 -9.69 12.45 6.52
CA ALA A 36 -9.41 12.13 7.91
C ALA A 36 -7.90 12.13 8.23
N THR A 37 -7.05 11.64 7.32
CA THR A 37 -5.59 11.71 7.48
C THR A 37 -5.07 13.16 7.43
N LYS A 38 -5.63 14.00 6.54
CA LYS A 38 -5.30 15.43 6.47
C LYS A 38 -5.72 16.18 7.74
N ASP A 39 -6.90 15.89 8.23
CA ASP A 39 -7.43 16.44 9.48
C ASP A 39 -6.55 16.01 10.66
N ALA A 40 -6.08 14.76 10.70
CA ALA A 40 -5.15 14.29 11.72
C ALA A 40 -3.82 15.06 11.71
N GLY A 41 -3.30 15.44 10.53
CA GLY A 41 -2.13 16.32 10.43
C GLY A 41 -2.40 17.73 10.94
N THR A 42 -3.59 18.26 10.66
CA THR A 42 -4.02 19.58 11.14
C THR A 42 -4.21 19.61 12.67
N ILE A 43 -4.76 18.53 13.24
CA ILE A 43 -4.90 18.34 14.69
C ILE A 43 -3.54 18.25 15.38
N ALA A 44 -2.51 17.78 14.69
CA ALA A 44 -1.13 17.77 15.16
C ALA A 44 -0.40 19.11 14.90
N ASP A 45 -1.12 20.21 14.71
CA ASP A 45 -0.59 21.56 14.47
C ASP A 45 0.35 21.67 13.25
N HIS A 46 0.16 20.82 12.24
CA HIS A 46 0.92 20.86 11.00
C HIS A 46 0.11 21.33 9.80
N THR A 47 0.76 22.10 8.93
CA THR A 47 0.23 22.41 7.60
C THR A 47 0.53 21.24 6.66
N VAL A 48 -0.51 20.47 6.32
CA VAL A 48 -0.38 19.34 5.39
C VAL A 48 -0.31 19.88 3.95
N LEU A 49 0.90 19.92 3.40
CA LEU A 49 1.18 20.40 2.05
C LEU A 49 0.56 19.51 0.98
N CYS A 50 0.67 18.19 1.18
CA CYS A 50 0.20 17.21 0.22
C CYS A 50 -0.07 15.86 0.91
N ILE A 51 -1.09 15.16 0.41
CA ILE A 51 -1.30 13.74 0.67
C ILE A 51 -0.83 12.99 -0.57
N ILE A 52 0.13 12.08 -0.40
CA ILE A 52 0.70 11.28 -1.50
C ILE A 52 0.37 9.80 -1.31
N ASP A 53 0.17 9.10 -2.43
CA ASP A 53 -0.02 7.66 -2.39
C ASP A 53 1.31 6.95 -2.09
N GLU A 54 1.34 6.01 -1.14
CA GLU A 54 2.52 5.18 -0.83
C GLU A 54 3.24 4.60 -2.06
N PRO A 55 2.54 4.01 -3.05
CA PRO A 55 3.19 3.52 -4.27
C PRO A 55 3.77 4.66 -5.11
N ALA A 56 3.09 5.80 -5.22
CA ALA A 56 3.58 6.96 -5.94
C ALA A 56 4.84 7.54 -5.28
N ALA A 57 4.86 7.62 -3.94
CA ALA A 57 6.04 8.01 -3.18
C ALA A 57 7.23 7.05 -3.44
N THR A 58 6.98 5.74 -3.48
CA THR A 58 8.03 4.75 -3.75
C THR A 58 8.68 4.97 -5.12
N ILE A 59 7.89 5.30 -6.13
CA ILE A 59 8.38 5.52 -7.50
C ILE A 59 9.36 6.69 -7.54
N ILE A 60 9.06 7.78 -6.82
CA ILE A 60 9.94 8.97 -6.76
C ILE A 60 11.38 8.62 -6.32
N VAL A 61 11.54 7.69 -5.37
CA VAL A 61 12.87 7.31 -4.83
C VAL A 61 13.72 6.56 -5.86
N GLN A 62 13.11 5.98 -6.89
CA GLN A 62 13.82 5.17 -7.88
C GLN A 62 14.40 5.96 -9.04
N SER A 63 14.03 7.24 -9.18
CA SER A 63 14.45 8.09 -10.28
C SER A 63 15.48 9.19 -9.92
N PRO A 64 16.44 9.00 -8.99
CA PRO A 64 17.21 10.12 -8.45
C PRO A 64 18.26 10.72 -9.40
N ASP A 65 18.69 10.03 -10.46
CA ASP A 65 19.74 10.53 -11.35
C ASP A 65 19.39 10.27 -12.84
N SER A 66 19.42 11.33 -13.66
CA SER A 66 19.67 11.34 -15.11
C SER A 66 18.91 10.34 -16.01
N GLY A 67 18.12 10.85 -16.98
CA GLY A 67 17.85 10.20 -18.27
C GLY A 67 17.87 8.66 -18.32
N VAL A 68 16.69 8.06 -18.07
CA VAL A 68 16.31 6.65 -18.29
C VAL A 68 17.06 5.60 -17.46
N SER A 69 16.37 4.96 -16.49
CA SER A 69 16.27 3.49 -16.37
C SER A 69 15.42 3.04 -15.15
N ASP A 70 14.37 2.27 -15.47
CA ASP A 70 13.66 1.25 -14.68
C ASP A 70 12.90 1.63 -13.38
N ALA A 71 11.60 1.95 -13.51
CA ALA A 71 10.62 1.88 -12.43
C ALA A 71 9.19 1.57 -12.92
N SER A 72 8.40 0.95 -12.04
CA SER A 72 7.04 0.38 -12.22
C SER A 72 6.07 1.18 -13.09
N LEU A 73 5.45 0.48 -14.06
CA LEU A 73 4.41 0.90 -15.03
C LEU A 73 4.16 2.41 -15.13
N LEU A 74 5.10 3.03 -15.85
CA LEU A 74 5.25 4.45 -16.03
C LEU A 74 4.77 4.85 -17.44
N SER A 75 4.06 5.97 -17.55
CA SER A 75 3.85 6.67 -18.81
C SER A 75 4.66 7.94 -18.80
N ILE A 76 5.78 7.98 -19.52
CA ILE A 76 6.50 9.21 -19.81
C ILE A 76 5.94 9.78 -21.13
N ASP A 77 5.46 11.03 -21.11
CA ASP A 77 5.04 11.78 -22.30
C ASP A 77 6.09 12.87 -22.61
N ASP A 78 6.45 13.04 -23.87
CA ASP A 78 7.62 13.82 -24.30
C ASP A 78 7.45 15.32 -23.97
N GLY A 79 8.28 15.82 -23.03
CA GLY A 79 8.49 17.25 -22.79
C GLY A 79 8.64 17.64 -21.32
N ASN A 80 8.18 16.81 -20.38
CA ASN A 80 8.35 16.97 -18.94
C ASN A 80 8.34 15.58 -18.27
N ASP A 81 9.14 15.37 -17.23
CA ASP A 81 9.22 14.09 -16.50
C ASP A 81 7.92 13.82 -15.71
N PHE A 82 6.94 13.20 -16.36
CA PHE A 82 5.64 12.84 -15.79
C PHE A 82 5.59 11.37 -15.33
N PHE A 83 4.96 11.10 -14.18
CA PHE A 83 4.85 9.76 -13.59
C PHE A 83 3.41 9.37 -13.27
N GLU A 84 2.79 8.43 -14.01
CA GLU A 84 1.43 7.90 -13.75
C GLU A 84 1.45 6.65 -12.85
N THR A 85 0.65 6.62 -11.78
CA THR A 85 0.60 5.48 -10.84
C THR A 85 -0.78 4.82 -10.80
N LEU A 86 -0.89 3.55 -11.21
CA LEU A 86 -2.13 2.77 -11.11
C LEU A 86 -2.06 1.71 -10.02
N THR A 87 -2.99 1.75 -9.08
CA THR A 87 -2.96 0.89 -7.90
C THR A 87 -4.28 0.16 -7.74
N HIS A 88 -4.22 -1.18 -7.67
CA HIS A 88 -5.40 -1.99 -7.37
C HIS A 88 -5.40 -2.51 -5.96
N THR A 89 -6.59 -2.39 -5.40
CA THR A 89 -7.20 -3.14 -4.30
C THR A 89 -6.67 -2.95 -2.89
N LYS A 90 -7.68 -2.73 -2.04
CA LYS A 90 -7.89 -3.34 -0.74
C LYS A 90 -7.42 -4.81 -0.73
N CYS A 91 -6.11 -5.03 -0.56
CA CYS A 91 -5.65 -6.20 0.18
C CYS A 91 -6.18 -5.99 1.59
N GLU A 92 -7.35 -6.55 1.90
CA GLU A 92 -7.80 -6.73 3.29
C GLU A 92 -6.57 -7.12 4.09
N GLU A 93 -6.24 -6.38 5.16
CA GLU A 93 -5.06 -6.62 5.98
C GLU A 93 -4.80 -8.12 6.03
N LEU A 94 -3.81 -8.56 5.25
CA LEU A 94 -3.50 -9.97 5.12
C LEU A 94 -2.92 -10.32 6.47
N SER A 95 -3.79 -10.69 7.41
CA SER A 95 -3.41 -11.06 8.74
C SER A 95 -2.92 -12.50 8.66
N VAL A 96 -1.78 -12.65 7.98
CA VAL A 96 -0.94 -13.84 7.97
C VAL A 96 -0.73 -14.30 9.42
N ASP A 97 -0.62 -13.33 10.33
CA ASP A 97 -0.57 -13.55 11.78
C ASP A 97 -1.84 -14.22 12.31
N ASN A 98 -3.04 -13.73 12.00
CA ASN A 98 -4.28 -14.31 12.52
C ASN A 98 -4.47 -15.76 12.07
N ARG A 99 -4.07 -16.11 10.85
CA ARG A 99 -4.14 -17.52 10.39
C ARG A 99 -3.22 -18.44 11.15
N VAL A 100 -2.01 -17.98 11.43
CA VAL A 100 -1.05 -18.71 12.26
C VAL A 100 -1.60 -18.82 13.68
N ILE A 101 -2.15 -17.73 14.24
CA ILE A 101 -2.80 -17.70 15.56
C ILE A 101 -3.94 -18.71 15.63
N ASP A 102 -4.87 -18.72 14.66
CA ASP A 102 -5.99 -19.65 14.60
C ASP A 102 -5.52 -21.11 14.55
N HIS A 103 -4.47 -21.39 13.78
CA HIS A 103 -3.89 -22.72 13.71
C HIS A 103 -3.24 -23.14 15.04
N LEU A 104 -2.55 -22.21 15.72
CA LEU A 104 -1.93 -22.44 17.02
C LEU A 104 -2.99 -22.65 18.11
N ILE A 105 -4.07 -21.87 18.12
CA ILE A 105 -5.20 -22.04 19.04
C ILE A 105 -5.85 -23.40 18.84
N LYS A 106 -6.11 -23.81 17.58
CA LYS A 106 -6.65 -25.15 17.28
C LYS A 106 -5.71 -26.27 17.74
N SER A 107 -4.40 -26.08 17.58
CA SER A 107 -3.39 -27.05 18.02
C SER A 107 -3.28 -27.13 19.55
N TYR A 108 -3.45 -26.01 20.25
CA TYR A 108 -3.48 -25.96 21.71
C TYR A 108 -4.73 -26.64 22.27
N LYS A 109 -5.91 -26.32 21.72
CA LYS A 109 -7.19 -26.93 22.13
C LYS A 109 -7.17 -28.46 22.01
N LYS A 110 -6.49 -29.00 20.99
CA LYS A 110 -6.29 -30.45 20.84
C LYS A 110 -5.41 -31.08 21.91
N LYS A 111 -4.49 -30.33 22.53
CA LYS A 111 -3.55 -30.82 23.54
C LYS A 111 -4.06 -30.67 24.96
N VAL A 112 -4.71 -29.54 25.29
CA VAL A 112 -5.04 -29.18 26.68
C VAL A 112 -6.55 -29.24 26.96
N SER A 113 -7.39 -29.49 25.94
CA SER A 113 -8.87 -29.56 26.03
C SER A 113 -9.57 -28.27 26.49
N THR A 114 -8.84 -27.32 27.08
CA THR A 114 -9.27 -25.95 27.40
C THR A 114 -9.08 -25.01 26.20
N GLY A 115 -9.78 -23.87 26.21
CA GLY A 115 -9.89 -22.99 25.05
C GLY A 115 -9.60 -21.52 25.34
N VAL A 116 -8.50 -21.03 24.76
CA VAL A 116 -7.95 -19.67 24.92
C VAL A 116 -8.79 -18.54 24.33
N SER A 117 -9.84 -18.84 23.56
CA SER A 117 -10.56 -17.84 22.74
C SER A 117 -11.21 -16.72 23.57
N LYS A 118 -11.45 -16.94 24.87
CA LYS A 118 -12.04 -15.94 25.76
C LYS A 118 -10.99 -15.08 26.49
N ASN A 119 -9.71 -15.48 26.51
CA ASN A 119 -8.66 -14.78 27.23
C ASN A 119 -7.91 -13.79 26.32
N LEU A 120 -8.35 -12.53 26.32
CA LEU A 120 -7.77 -11.48 25.50
C LEU A 120 -6.28 -11.22 25.80
N CYS A 121 -5.86 -11.38 27.06
CA CYS A 121 -4.46 -11.19 27.46
C CYS A 121 -3.57 -12.28 26.84
N ALA A 122 -3.99 -13.54 26.92
CA ALA A 122 -3.29 -14.67 26.30
C ALA A 122 -3.21 -14.51 24.78
N LEU A 123 -4.31 -14.11 24.13
CA LEU A 123 -4.33 -13.82 22.69
C LEU A 123 -3.37 -12.69 22.30
N GLY A 124 -3.31 -11.61 23.10
CA GLY A 124 -2.37 -10.51 22.88
C GLY A 124 -0.90 -10.94 22.97
N ARG A 125 -0.57 -11.80 23.94
CA ARG A 125 0.77 -12.40 24.09
C ARG A 125 1.10 -13.33 22.92
N LEU A 126 0.15 -14.17 22.50
CA LEU A 126 0.31 -15.03 21.33
C LEU A 126 0.55 -14.21 20.06
N LYS A 127 -0.23 -13.15 19.84
CA LYS A 127 -0.06 -12.27 18.69
C LYS A 127 1.34 -11.66 18.64
N ARG A 128 1.86 -11.19 19.77
CA ARG A 128 3.22 -10.63 19.87
C ARG A 128 4.30 -11.65 19.54
N GLU A 129 4.21 -12.86 20.08
CA GLU A 129 5.20 -13.91 19.82
C GLU A 129 5.12 -14.48 18.40
N VAL A 130 3.92 -14.56 17.82
CA VAL A 130 3.73 -14.93 16.40
C VAL A 130 4.34 -13.88 15.49
N GLU A 131 4.15 -12.59 15.77
CA GLU A 131 4.74 -11.51 14.99
C GLU A 131 6.28 -11.53 15.04
N LYS A 132 6.86 -11.74 16.23
CA LYS A 132 8.30 -11.94 16.40
C LYS A 132 8.80 -13.14 15.59
N ALA A 133 8.12 -14.28 15.71
CA ALA A 133 8.47 -15.48 14.95
C ALA A 133 8.40 -15.25 13.44
N LYS A 134 7.38 -14.53 12.94
CA LYS A 134 7.26 -14.14 11.53
C LYS A 134 8.44 -13.30 11.06
N ARG A 135 8.94 -12.37 11.88
CA ARG A 135 10.09 -11.53 11.52
C ARG A 135 11.39 -12.34 11.43
N THR A 136 11.53 -13.41 12.20
CA THR A 136 12.72 -14.30 12.20
C THR A 136 12.63 -15.44 11.17
N LEU A 137 11.43 -15.81 10.72
CA LEU A 137 11.24 -16.93 9.78
C LEU A 137 11.99 -16.79 8.43
N PRO A 138 12.14 -15.59 7.84
CA PRO A 138 12.91 -15.43 6.61
C PRO A 138 14.41 -15.77 6.73
N SER A 139 15.00 -15.74 7.93
CA SER A 139 16.43 -16.02 8.15
C SER A 139 16.74 -17.52 8.39
N GLN A 140 15.98 -18.41 7.77
CA GLN A 140 16.23 -19.87 7.64
C GLN A 140 16.19 -20.73 8.93
N GLN A 141 16.01 -20.17 10.12
CA GLN A 141 15.87 -20.96 11.35
C GLN A 141 14.40 -21.17 11.76
N PRO A 142 14.00 -22.37 12.22
CA PRO A 142 12.67 -22.58 12.78
C PRO A 142 12.48 -21.72 14.04
N ALA A 143 11.42 -20.93 14.07
CA ALA A 143 11.14 -20.03 15.19
C ALA A 143 10.42 -20.78 16.31
N ARG A 144 10.96 -20.74 17.53
CA ARG A 144 10.32 -21.36 18.70
C ARG A 144 9.48 -20.33 19.43
N ILE A 145 8.16 -20.53 19.41
CA ILE A 145 7.18 -19.72 20.14
C ILE A 145 7.03 -20.33 21.53
N LYS A 146 7.38 -19.56 22.58
CA LYS A 146 7.20 -19.94 23.98
C LYS A 146 6.43 -18.86 24.72
N ILE A 147 5.38 -19.24 25.43
CA ILE A 147 4.57 -18.34 26.25
C ILE A 147 4.28 -19.04 27.58
N GLY A 148 4.73 -18.47 28.68
CA GLY A 148 4.44 -18.97 30.03
C GLY A 148 4.08 -17.86 31.01
N PRO A 149 3.03 -17.99 31.84
CA PRO A 149 1.90 -18.93 31.74
C PRO A 149 0.91 -18.48 30.66
N PHE A 150 0.36 -19.39 29.84
CA PHE A 150 -0.51 -19.05 28.71
C PHE A 150 -2.00 -19.02 29.07
N GLU A 151 -2.53 -20.13 29.58
CA GLU A 151 -3.91 -20.25 30.08
C GLU A 151 -3.94 -21.26 31.24
N ASP A 152 -4.64 -20.94 32.33
CA ASP A 152 -4.78 -21.79 33.53
C ASP A 152 -3.45 -22.35 34.08
N GLY A 153 -2.37 -21.55 34.02
CA GLY A 153 -1.04 -21.96 34.48
C GLY A 153 -0.28 -22.88 33.51
N ASN A 154 -0.87 -23.27 32.38
CA ASN A 154 -0.21 -24.09 31.38
C ASN A 154 0.67 -23.26 30.45
N ASP A 155 1.89 -23.73 30.20
CA ASP A 155 2.79 -23.14 29.21
C ASP A 155 2.43 -23.55 27.78
N PHE A 156 2.70 -22.65 26.84
CA PHE A 156 2.59 -22.90 25.41
C PHE A 156 3.97 -22.89 24.76
N SER A 157 4.38 -24.03 24.17
CA SER A 157 5.61 -24.12 23.38
C SER A 157 5.34 -24.82 22.05
N VAL A 158 5.56 -24.12 20.94
CA VAL A 158 5.46 -24.68 19.57
C VAL A 158 6.62 -24.17 18.72
N THR A 159 7.18 -25.06 17.90
CA THR A 159 8.14 -24.68 16.87
C THR A 159 7.43 -24.45 15.54
N LEU A 160 7.52 -23.22 15.03
CA LEU A 160 7.00 -22.82 13.73
C LEU A 160 8.11 -22.92 12.68
N ALA A 161 7.96 -23.88 11.77
CA ALA A 161 8.87 -24.07 10.64
C ALA A 161 8.41 -23.29 9.40
N HIS A 162 9.37 -22.87 8.56
CA HIS A 162 9.12 -22.12 7.33
C HIS A 162 8.09 -22.82 6.41
N PHE A 163 8.21 -24.13 6.23
CA PHE A 163 7.28 -24.91 5.41
C PHE A 163 5.83 -24.85 5.94
N LYS A 164 5.64 -24.96 7.27
CA LYS A 164 4.30 -24.87 7.87
C LYS A 164 3.69 -23.48 7.68
N PHE A 165 4.50 -22.44 7.88
CA PHE A 165 4.07 -21.05 7.66
C PHE A 165 3.64 -20.80 6.21
N GLY A 166 4.44 -21.23 5.24
CA GLY A 166 4.11 -21.10 3.82
C GLY A 166 2.84 -21.86 3.45
N LYS A 167 2.67 -23.10 3.94
CA LYS A 167 1.49 -23.93 3.68
C LYS A 167 0.19 -23.32 4.21
N HIS A 168 0.21 -22.70 5.39
CA HIS A 168 -0.99 -22.10 5.99
C HIS A 168 -1.47 -20.81 5.31
N ASN A 169 -0.59 -20.16 4.53
CA ASN A 169 -0.84 -18.84 3.96
C ASN A 169 -0.77 -18.83 2.42
N VAL A 170 -0.61 -19.99 1.77
CA VAL A 170 -0.41 -20.07 0.32
C VAL A 170 -1.57 -19.46 -0.48
N ASP A 171 -2.81 -19.62 -0.04
CA ASP A 171 -3.98 -19.05 -0.67
C ASP A 171 -4.07 -17.53 -0.46
N LEU A 172 -3.61 -17.02 0.70
CA LEU A 172 -3.46 -15.58 0.92
C LEU A 172 -2.41 -14.99 -0.02
N PHE A 173 -1.25 -15.63 -0.13
CA PHE A 173 -0.19 -15.19 -1.05
C PHE A 173 -0.63 -15.26 -2.52
N ARG A 174 -1.47 -16.24 -2.89
CA ARG A 174 -2.04 -16.29 -4.25
C ARG A 174 -3.04 -15.16 -4.50
N LYS A 175 -3.83 -14.77 -3.48
CA LYS A 175 -4.76 -13.63 -3.59
C LYS A 175 -4.02 -12.31 -3.82
N THR A 176 -2.78 -12.14 -3.36
CA THR A 176 -2.00 -10.91 -3.58
C THR A 176 -1.57 -10.72 -5.02
N MET A 177 -1.70 -11.73 -5.88
CA MET A 177 -1.37 -11.63 -7.31
C MET A 177 -2.55 -11.13 -8.16
N LYS A 178 -3.79 -11.31 -7.69
CA LYS A 178 -4.99 -10.83 -8.40
C LYS A 178 -4.97 -9.32 -8.69
N PRO A 179 -4.53 -8.45 -7.75
CA PRO A 179 -4.44 -7.02 -8.01
C PRO A 179 -3.48 -6.69 -9.13
N ALA A 180 -2.32 -7.34 -9.16
CA ALA A 180 -1.32 -7.15 -10.21
C ALA A 180 -1.89 -7.55 -11.59
N GLU A 181 -2.59 -8.69 -11.66
CA GLU A 181 -3.27 -9.11 -12.89
C GLU A 181 -4.38 -8.14 -13.31
N GLN A 182 -5.08 -7.53 -12.35
CA GLN A 182 -6.12 -6.54 -12.63
C GLN A 182 -5.53 -5.24 -13.18
N VAL A 183 -4.40 -4.77 -12.65
CA VAL A 183 -3.69 -3.59 -13.18
C VAL A 183 -3.30 -3.82 -14.63
N LEU A 184 -2.70 -4.98 -14.94
CA LEU A 184 -2.32 -5.33 -16.32
C LEU A 184 -3.52 -5.38 -17.28
N LYS A 185 -4.66 -5.89 -16.82
CA LYS A 185 -5.91 -5.88 -17.58
C LYS A 185 -6.43 -4.47 -17.85
N ASP A 186 -6.42 -3.61 -16.84
CA ASP A 186 -6.89 -2.24 -16.94
C ASP A 186 -6.06 -1.42 -17.93
N LEU A 187 -4.76 -1.72 -17.97
CA LEU A 187 -3.80 -1.13 -18.90
C LEU A 187 -3.81 -1.76 -20.29
N ASN A 188 -4.49 -2.89 -20.45
CA ASN A 188 -4.46 -3.69 -21.67
C ASN A 188 -3.02 -4.07 -22.09
N VAL A 189 -2.20 -4.45 -21.10
CA VAL A 189 -0.79 -4.84 -21.26
C VAL A 189 -0.65 -6.32 -20.91
N LYS A 190 0.08 -7.08 -21.74
CA LYS A 190 0.34 -8.50 -21.47
C LYS A 190 1.55 -8.65 -20.55
N LYS A 191 1.64 -9.79 -19.85
CA LYS A 191 2.75 -10.07 -18.92
C LYS A 191 4.12 -10.07 -19.62
N GLU A 192 4.16 -10.47 -20.89
CA GLU A 192 5.39 -10.54 -21.68
C GLU A 192 5.86 -9.15 -22.17
N ASP A 193 4.96 -8.18 -22.16
CA ASP A 193 5.20 -6.82 -22.65
C ASP A 193 5.76 -5.91 -21.54
N ILE A 194 5.79 -6.38 -20.29
CA ILE A 194 6.18 -5.64 -19.07
C ILE A 194 7.61 -5.05 -19.12
N ASP A 195 8.42 -5.43 -20.11
CA ASP A 195 9.76 -4.90 -20.37
C ASP A 195 9.95 -4.39 -21.82
N LYS A 196 8.93 -4.50 -22.68
CA LYS A 196 9.04 -4.30 -24.14
C LYS A 196 8.18 -3.19 -24.71
N VAL A 197 7.36 -2.51 -23.91
CA VAL A 197 6.47 -1.47 -24.42
C VAL A 197 7.25 -0.20 -24.78
N ARG A 198 7.75 -0.18 -26.01
CA ARG A 198 7.99 1.01 -26.80
C ARG A 198 6.75 1.22 -27.68
N ARG A 199 5.70 1.84 -27.14
CA ARG A 199 4.63 2.37 -28.00
C ARG A 199 5.06 3.76 -28.46
N PRO A 200 4.65 4.19 -29.67
CA PRO A 200 5.12 5.45 -30.25
C PRO A 200 4.78 6.71 -29.42
N ASN A 201 3.92 6.63 -28.39
CA ASN A 201 3.59 7.73 -27.47
C ASN A 201 3.55 7.28 -25.98
N PHE A 202 4.26 6.20 -25.62
CA PHE A 202 4.28 5.68 -24.25
C PHE A 202 5.63 4.99 -24.06
N TYR A 203 6.57 5.68 -23.41
CA TYR A 203 7.90 5.13 -23.14
C TYR A 203 7.98 4.57 -21.72
N PHE A 204 8.39 3.31 -21.66
CA PHE A 204 8.79 2.52 -20.47
C PHE A 204 7.68 2.11 -19.50
N ILE A 205 6.94 1.05 -19.86
CA ILE A 205 6.46 0.12 -18.85
C ILE A 205 7.65 -0.77 -18.48
N SER A 206 8.28 -0.50 -17.34
CA SER A 206 9.15 -1.47 -16.66
C SER A 206 8.47 -1.77 -15.34
N VAL A 207 7.76 -2.90 -15.19
CA VAL A 207 7.28 -3.28 -13.85
C VAL A 207 8.50 -3.73 -13.05
N THR A 208 9.18 -2.78 -12.43
CA THR A 208 10.16 -3.10 -11.42
C THR A 208 9.37 -3.63 -10.24
N HIS A 209 9.55 -4.90 -9.89
CA HIS A 209 8.96 -5.53 -8.71
C HIS A 209 9.55 -4.89 -7.45
N CYS A 210 9.05 -3.71 -7.12
CA CYS A 210 9.47 -2.94 -5.97
C CYS A 210 8.78 -3.54 -4.77
N LEU A 211 9.55 -4.31 -4.02
CA LEU A 211 9.06 -4.87 -2.78
C LEU A 211 8.98 -3.73 -1.75
N VAL A 212 7.77 -3.24 -1.51
CA VAL A 212 7.47 -2.26 -0.47
C VAL A 212 6.64 -2.91 0.63
N GLY A 213 6.98 -2.62 1.87
CA GLY A 213 6.30 -3.16 3.04
C GLY A 213 6.98 -4.42 3.59
N GLY A 214 7.01 -4.57 4.92
CA GLY A 214 7.76 -5.63 5.60
C GLY A 214 7.36 -7.06 5.25
N SER A 215 6.11 -7.30 4.87
CA SER A 215 5.61 -8.62 4.47
C SER A 215 6.19 -9.13 3.14
N THR A 216 6.75 -8.25 2.31
CA THR A 216 7.44 -8.64 1.08
C THR A 216 8.75 -9.39 1.32
N ARG A 217 9.26 -9.39 2.57
CA ARG A 217 10.43 -10.17 2.98
C ARG A 217 10.16 -11.68 3.10
N ILE A 218 8.89 -12.10 3.01
CA ILE A 218 8.52 -13.50 3.07
C ILE A 218 9.01 -14.20 1.79
N PRO A 219 9.90 -15.21 1.88
CA PRO A 219 10.47 -15.86 0.70
C PRO A 219 9.41 -16.45 -0.25
N LYS A 220 8.31 -16.99 0.31
CA LYS A 220 7.22 -17.53 -0.51
C LYS A 220 6.48 -16.47 -1.32
N VAL A 221 6.40 -15.23 -0.82
CA VAL A 221 5.78 -14.11 -1.56
C VAL A 221 6.68 -13.69 -2.73
N GLN A 222 7.99 -13.60 -2.50
CA GLN A 222 8.97 -13.29 -3.54
C GLN A 222 8.97 -14.35 -4.65
N GLN A 223 8.99 -15.63 -4.26
CA GLN A 223 8.91 -16.74 -5.20
C GLN A 223 7.64 -16.69 -6.06
N LEU A 224 6.47 -16.46 -5.45
CA LEU A 224 5.21 -16.37 -6.20
C LEU A 224 5.17 -15.15 -7.13
N LEU A 225 5.86 -14.06 -6.76
CA LEU A 225 6.00 -12.89 -7.61
C LEU A 225 6.89 -13.21 -8.82
N GLU A 226 8.07 -13.78 -8.59
CA GLU A 226 8.98 -14.23 -9.66
C GLU A 226 8.27 -15.19 -10.62
N GLU A 227 7.54 -16.20 -10.09
CA GLU A 227 6.73 -17.13 -10.88
C GLU A 227 5.63 -16.42 -11.70
N SER A 228 5.05 -15.35 -11.17
CA SER A 228 3.96 -14.60 -11.83
C SER A 228 4.44 -13.70 -12.96
N PHE A 229 5.74 -13.36 -12.98
CA PHE A 229 6.37 -12.43 -13.90
C PHE A 229 7.62 -13.03 -14.56
N ASN A 230 7.47 -14.25 -15.06
CA ASN A 230 8.43 -14.91 -15.96
C ASN A 230 9.85 -15.07 -15.36
N GLY A 231 9.95 -15.22 -14.04
CA GLY A 231 11.23 -15.41 -13.34
C GLY A 231 12.03 -14.13 -13.12
N LYS A 232 11.44 -12.94 -13.36
CA LYS A 232 12.13 -11.66 -13.13
C LYS A 232 12.32 -11.41 -11.64
N GLU A 233 13.56 -11.27 -11.22
CA GLU A 233 13.89 -11.01 -9.82
C GLU A 233 13.43 -9.62 -9.36
N PRO A 234 12.94 -9.49 -8.11
CA PRO A 234 12.59 -8.21 -7.55
C PRO A 234 13.78 -7.32 -7.22
N SER A 235 13.63 -6.02 -7.45
CA SER A 235 14.65 -5.03 -7.11
C SER A 235 14.79 -4.94 -5.59
N LYS A 236 16.04 -5.07 -5.12
CA LYS A 236 16.42 -4.96 -3.70
C LYS A 236 17.20 -3.67 -3.39
N ARG A 237 17.22 -2.71 -4.33
CA ARG A 237 18.00 -1.47 -4.21
C ARG A 237 17.55 -0.59 -3.04
N ILE A 238 16.25 -0.58 -2.75
CA ILE A 238 15.66 0.25 -1.70
C ILE A 238 15.19 -0.63 -0.54
N HIS A 239 15.43 -0.16 0.68
CA HIS A 239 14.94 -0.83 1.88
C HIS A 239 13.39 -0.83 1.92
N PRO A 240 12.72 -2.00 1.96
CA PRO A 240 11.27 -2.12 1.79
C PRO A 240 10.47 -1.46 2.92
N GLY A 241 11.08 -1.26 4.09
CA GLY A 241 10.45 -0.62 5.24
C GLY A 241 10.63 0.90 5.29
N ALA A 242 11.46 1.48 4.42
CA ALA A 242 11.76 2.92 4.41
C ALA A 242 11.45 3.58 3.06
N ALA A 243 11.19 2.80 2.00
CA ALA A 243 10.97 3.30 0.64
C ALA A 243 9.92 4.42 0.56
N VAL A 244 8.76 4.23 1.21
CA VAL A 244 7.69 5.24 1.23
C VAL A 244 8.16 6.53 1.90
N ALA A 245 8.82 6.43 3.06
CA ALA A 245 9.28 7.60 3.81
C ALA A 245 10.33 8.41 3.04
N TYR A 246 11.24 7.73 2.33
CA TYR A 246 12.17 8.39 1.42
C TYR A 246 11.44 9.13 0.30
N GLY A 247 10.41 8.52 -0.28
CA GLY A 247 9.62 9.13 -1.35
C GLY A 247 8.87 10.39 -0.92
N VAL A 248 8.28 10.31 0.27
CA VAL A 248 7.63 11.45 0.92
C VAL A 248 8.64 12.56 1.18
N ALA A 249 9.85 12.25 1.66
CA ALA A 249 10.88 13.24 1.91
C ALA A 249 11.36 13.93 0.62
N VAL A 250 11.52 13.19 -0.48
CA VAL A 250 11.83 13.79 -1.79
C VAL A 250 10.70 14.70 -2.26
N ARG A 251 9.43 14.25 -2.11
CA ARG A 251 8.27 15.08 -2.46
C ARG A 251 8.18 16.36 -1.64
N ASP A 252 8.46 16.28 -0.34
CA ASP A 252 8.51 17.44 0.56
C ASP A 252 9.62 18.41 0.14
N GLY A 253 10.81 17.88 -0.17
CA GLY A 253 11.92 18.66 -0.73
C GLY A 253 11.53 19.46 -1.98
N ILE A 254 10.87 18.80 -2.94
CA ILE A 254 10.38 19.42 -4.19
C ILE A 254 9.36 20.53 -3.87
N LEU A 255 8.41 20.29 -2.98
CA LEU A 255 7.38 21.29 -2.61
C LEU A 255 7.95 22.47 -1.82
N SER A 256 9.02 22.23 -1.06
CA SER A 256 9.73 23.29 -0.32
C SER A 256 10.67 24.13 -1.19
N GLY A 257 10.95 23.70 -2.43
CA GLY A 257 11.90 24.35 -3.33
C GLY A 257 13.37 24.15 -2.92
N ALA A 258 13.70 23.03 -2.29
CA ALA A 258 15.07 22.74 -1.84
C ALA A 258 16.06 22.61 -3.03
N GLU A 259 17.27 23.13 -2.87
CA GLU A 259 18.31 23.01 -3.89
C GLU A 259 18.72 21.54 -4.11
N GLY A 260 18.88 21.14 -5.37
CA GLY A 260 19.26 19.76 -5.74
C GLY A 260 18.09 18.80 -5.93
N THR A 261 16.83 19.24 -5.82
CA THR A 261 15.68 18.42 -6.19
C THR A 261 15.33 18.58 -7.67
N ALA A 262 15.28 17.47 -8.42
CA ALA A 262 14.79 17.48 -9.79
C ALA A 262 13.30 17.85 -9.85
N ASN A 263 12.88 18.53 -10.93
CA ASN A 263 11.47 18.85 -11.19
C ASN A 263 10.70 17.59 -11.60
N VAL A 264 10.37 16.76 -10.61
CA VAL A 264 9.57 15.54 -10.82
C VAL A 264 8.09 15.89 -10.80
N VAL A 265 7.39 15.65 -11.91
CA VAL A 265 5.93 15.84 -11.97
C VAL A 265 5.24 14.51 -11.74
N LEU A 266 4.58 14.39 -10.59
CA LEU A 266 3.79 13.21 -10.25
C LEU A 266 2.36 13.36 -10.77
N ILE A 267 1.91 12.37 -11.52
CA ILE A 267 0.55 12.21 -12.01
C ILE A 267 -0.16 11.10 -11.22
N ASP A 268 -1.04 11.47 -10.30
CA ASP A 268 -1.85 10.50 -9.57
C ASP A 268 -3.23 10.33 -10.21
N VAL A 269 -3.81 9.13 -10.11
CA VAL A 269 -5.10 8.79 -10.72
C VAL A 269 -6.08 8.27 -9.67
N SER A 270 -7.36 8.54 -9.87
CA SER A 270 -8.36 8.10 -8.89
C SER A 270 -8.46 6.56 -8.84
N PRO A 271 -8.33 5.95 -7.65
CA PRO A 271 -8.35 4.50 -7.48
C PRO A 271 -9.75 3.88 -7.64
N LEU A 272 -10.80 4.71 -7.54
CA LEU A 272 -12.19 4.27 -7.49
C LEU A 272 -13.02 5.01 -8.54
N THR A 273 -14.02 4.30 -9.07
CA THR A 273 -15.05 4.93 -9.91
C THR A 273 -15.89 5.85 -9.05
N LEU A 274 -15.95 7.13 -9.41
CA LEU A 274 -16.84 8.09 -8.79
C LEU A 274 -18.14 8.13 -9.56
N GLY A 275 -19.23 8.26 -8.83
CA GLY A 275 -20.56 8.26 -9.39
C GLY A 275 -21.57 8.77 -8.37
N ILE A 276 -22.80 8.92 -8.84
CA ILE A 276 -23.92 9.30 -8.00
C ILE A 276 -24.95 8.18 -7.96
N GLU A 277 -25.76 8.19 -6.92
CA GLU A 277 -26.97 7.40 -6.88
C GLU A 277 -28.06 8.09 -7.71
N ALA A 278 -28.57 7.41 -8.73
CA ALA A 278 -29.75 7.83 -9.49
C ALA A 278 -31.02 7.24 -8.88
N THR A 279 -32.17 7.82 -9.24
CA THR A 279 -33.50 7.37 -8.80
C THR A 279 -33.65 5.85 -8.97
N GLY A 280 -34.12 5.17 -7.92
CA GLY A 280 -34.23 3.71 -7.90
C GLY A 280 -32.98 2.98 -7.39
N GLY A 281 -32.03 3.69 -6.76
CA GLY A 281 -30.85 3.07 -6.15
C GLY A 281 -29.78 2.63 -7.14
N VAL A 282 -29.84 3.15 -8.38
CA VAL A 282 -28.92 2.75 -9.45
C VAL A 282 -27.67 3.63 -9.40
N PHE A 283 -26.50 3.01 -9.21
CA PHE A 283 -25.23 3.71 -9.25
C PHE A 283 -24.87 4.12 -10.68
N THR A 284 -24.90 5.42 -10.96
CA THR A 284 -24.49 6.01 -12.24
C THR A 284 -23.05 6.46 -12.16
N ARG A 285 -22.19 5.87 -12.98
CA ARG A 285 -20.76 6.18 -13.04
C ARG A 285 -20.56 7.53 -13.73
N LEU A 286 -19.82 8.43 -13.10
CA LEU A 286 -19.45 9.72 -13.66
C LEU A 286 -18.00 9.72 -14.11
N MET A 287 -17.11 9.27 -13.23
CA MET A 287 -15.69 9.13 -13.52
C MET A 287 -15.29 7.69 -13.30
N ILE A 288 -14.82 7.04 -14.36
CA ILE A 288 -14.26 5.69 -14.24
C ILE A 288 -12.98 5.73 -13.41
N ARG A 289 -12.65 4.62 -12.75
CA ARG A 289 -11.34 4.46 -12.10
C ARG A 289 -10.24 4.67 -13.14
N ALA A 290 -9.08 5.18 -12.72
CA ALA A 290 -7.96 5.44 -13.62
C ALA A 290 -8.34 6.31 -14.85
N PRO A 291 -9.00 7.46 -14.65
CA PRO A 291 -9.30 8.34 -15.78
C PRO A 291 -8.00 8.91 -16.32
N ARG A 292 -7.93 9.18 -17.63
CA ARG A 292 -6.80 9.90 -18.22
C ARG A 292 -6.69 11.29 -17.58
N TRP A 293 -5.47 11.82 -17.49
CA TRP A 293 -5.15 13.10 -16.85
C TRP A 293 -6.08 14.25 -17.27
N ASN A 294 -6.40 15.16 -16.33
CA ASN A 294 -7.23 16.35 -16.53
C ASN A 294 -8.65 16.08 -17.10
N THR A 295 -9.37 15.11 -16.55
CA THR A 295 -10.77 14.90 -16.96
C THR A 295 -11.76 15.58 -16.00
N GLU A 296 -12.30 16.72 -16.42
CA GLU A 296 -13.49 17.30 -15.78
C GLU A 296 -14.75 16.60 -16.31
N TYR A 297 -15.56 16.05 -15.41
CA TYR A 297 -16.87 15.47 -15.77
C TYR A 297 -17.99 16.42 -15.35
N VAL A 298 -18.63 17.02 -16.35
CA VAL A 298 -19.84 17.84 -16.14
C VAL A 298 -21.05 17.06 -16.63
N HIS A 299 -21.91 16.65 -15.70
CA HIS A 299 -23.20 16.04 -16.02
C HIS A 299 -24.35 17.01 -15.73
N LEU A 300 -25.20 17.23 -16.73
CA LEU A 300 -26.42 18.03 -16.58
C LEU A 300 -27.55 17.12 -16.12
N TYR A 301 -28.08 17.38 -14.93
CA TYR A 301 -29.25 16.68 -14.40
C TYR A 301 -30.51 17.47 -14.70
N ARG A 302 -31.53 16.79 -15.24
CA ARG A 302 -32.89 17.32 -15.24
C ARG A 302 -33.55 16.95 -13.92
N PRO A 303 -34.08 17.92 -13.17
CA PRO A 303 -34.83 17.60 -11.98
C PRO A 303 -36.08 16.79 -12.34
N ALA A 304 -36.51 15.93 -11.41
CA ALA A 304 -37.80 15.25 -11.52
C ALA A 304 -38.93 16.29 -11.62
N LYS A 305 -39.99 15.98 -12.37
CA LYS A 305 -41.13 16.89 -12.59
C LYS A 305 -41.56 17.52 -11.25
N GLY A 306 -41.44 18.84 -11.14
CA GLY A 306 -41.90 19.62 -9.98
C GLY A 306 -40.80 20.26 -9.10
N LEU A 307 -39.51 20.02 -9.36
CA LEU A 307 -38.40 20.68 -8.65
C LEU A 307 -37.62 21.58 -9.63
N SER A 308 -37.54 22.88 -9.36
CA SER A 308 -36.96 23.89 -10.27
C SER A 308 -35.58 24.37 -9.82
N THR A 309 -34.64 23.46 -9.59
CA THR A 309 -33.24 23.83 -9.28
C THR A 309 -32.27 22.92 -10.02
N LEU A 310 -31.53 23.51 -10.96
CA LEU A 310 -30.38 22.91 -11.63
C LEU A 310 -29.19 22.97 -10.66
N THR A 311 -28.79 21.83 -10.11
CA THR A 311 -27.57 21.75 -9.27
C THR A 311 -26.40 21.34 -10.14
N ARG A 312 -25.38 22.20 -10.23
CA ARG A 312 -24.12 21.91 -10.92
C ARG A 312 -23.16 21.29 -9.91
N GLY A 313 -22.88 19.99 -10.04
CA GLY A 313 -21.85 19.32 -9.26
C GLY A 313 -20.55 19.29 -10.07
N ILE A 314 -19.48 19.91 -9.56
CA ILE A 314 -18.13 19.74 -10.09
C ILE A 314 -17.45 18.68 -9.23
N ILE A 315 -16.96 17.61 -9.86
CA ILE A 315 -16.07 16.65 -9.22
C ILE A 315 -14.67 16.98 -9.76
N SER A 316 -13.90 17.73 -8.96
CA SER A 316 -12.48 18.01 -9.18
C SER A 316 -11.61 16.97 -8.52
#